data_AF-D8R9F8-F1
#
_entry.id   AF-D8R9F8-F1
#
_cell.length_a   1.000
_cell.length_b   1.000
_cell.length_c   1.000
_cell.angle_alpha   90.00
_cell.angle_beta   90.00
_cell.angle_gamma   90.00
#
_symmetry.space_group_name_H-M   'P 1'
#
loop_
_entity.id
_entity.type
_entity.pdbx_description
1 polymer ?
#
loop_
_entity_poly.entity_id
_entity_poly.type
_entity_poly.pdbx_seq_one_letter_code
_entity_poly.pdbx_strand_id
1 'polypeptide(L)'
;MMLGIRGEQEGEALERCFAIDHSSASSDSSYCFYGEESIEHGLDSCFYEEKSPPDELFGEITAAARCEGSTDSNGMERSGSPASDDAFLIAAGSFDRHHSAFDREQGLLRDDGDEQQQWEALVEGVLDCSADAQSESIGGQGYLDAQHQDDDDHRAAENATSDSNKEEKIELVDLLVACAQAISAKSTSLIHCLLARLGELASPHGSTAMERLAAYFTEGLACRLASQRPDLYKPLSLETDPSPGSACSSEAEEESIAAYHILNHVSPIVKFAHFSANDAILEAFQGRKKVHVIDLDVGQGLQWPALFQALANRSEGPPSLVRISGIGPFKDSVQETGDRLAEFAQALGLCFEFHAVVERLEEIRLWMLHVKDGEAVAVNCIGQLHRSLLDRQQIQGVMELIRSTKPEVVAIVEHEAEHNVECFEARFAGSLRYYAAMFDALDSSVVVVDGESSLSARTRVEKTIFAREIRNIVGCEGEDRIERHERFEGWKRMLEEEGFRNRGMSQRAIVQAKLLLEMFLCPEYRIDKLEGKDENGSRECCEGITLGWLDQPLVTVSAWSLIR
;
A
#
# COMPACT_ATOMS: atom_id res chain seq x y z
N MET A 1 37.82 37.68 43.46
CA MET A 1 39.27 37.86 43.22
C MET A 1 39.75 36.57 42.58
N MET A 2 39.91 36.55 41.25
CA MET A 2 41.20 36.76 40.53
C MET A 2 42.30 35.83 41.05
N LEU A 3 43.06 35.07 40.26
CA LEU A 3 43.22 34.86 38.81
C LEU A 3 44.29 33.73 38.68
N GLY A 4 44.31 32.95 37.59
CA GLY A 4 45.60 32.46 37.03
C GLY A 4 45.77 30.98 36.63
N ILE A 5 45.25 30.59 35.44
CA ILE A 5 45.98 30.07 34.24
C ILE A 5 46.83 28.76 34.44
N ARG A 6 46.67 27.61 33.73
CA ARG A 6 46.60 27.33 32.27
C ARG A 6 46.33 25.82 31.99
N GLY A 7 45.77 25.50 30.82
CA GLY A 7 45.77 24.18 30.13
C GLY A 7 44.36 23.60 29.94
N GLU A 8 43.66 23.81 28.82
CA GLU A 8 43.73 23.13 27.50
C GLU A 8 42.50 22.22 27.29
N GLN A 9 41.64 22.63 26.35
CA GLN A 9 40.64 21.88 25.56
C GLN A 9 39.56 21.02 26.28
N GLU A 10 38.30 21.45 26.21
CA GLU A 10 37.10 20.62 26.40
C GLU A 10 36.21 20.73 25.15
N GLY A 11 35.75 19.58 24.64
CA GLY A 11 34.78 19.53 23.55
C GLY A 11 34.59 18.18 22.85
N GLU A 12 34.68 17.02 23.52
CA GLU A 12 34.23 15.73 22.96
C GLU A 12 33.60 14.86 24.05
N ALA A 13 32.27 14.70 23.98
CA ALA A 13 31.50 13.73 24.76
C ALA A 13 30.35 13.22 23.89
N LEU A 14 30.61 12.15 23.13
CA LEU A 14 29.68 11.12 22.65
C LEU A 14 30.29 10.46 21.40
N GLU A 15 31.12 9.43 21.58
CA GLU A 15 31.20 8.33 20.63
C GLU A 15 32.04 7.16 21.19
N ARG A 16 31.53 5.94 20.94
CA ARG A 16 32.24 4.65 20.84
C ARG A 16 32.48 3.82 22.11
N CYS A 17 31.54 2.90 22.34
CA CYS A 17 31.89 1.52 22.65
C CYS A 17 31.62 0.65 21.41
N PHE A 18 32.70 0.10 20.86
CA PHE A 18 32.80 -0.77 19.70
C PHE A 18 32.60 -2.25 20.07
N ALA A 19 32.28 -3.02 19.02
CA ALA A 19 32.33 -4.48 18.87
C ALA A 19 33.53 -5.22 19.50
N ILE A 20 33.37 -6.53 19.75
CA ILE A 20 34.34 -7.60 19.42
C ILE A 20 33.65 -8.99 19.42
N ASP A 21 34.17 -9.79 18.49
CA ASP A 21 33.93 -11.14 17.98
C ASP A 21 33.96 -12.37 18.93
N HIS A 22 33.57 -13.51 18.36
CA HIS A 22 33.52 -14.89 18.88
C HIS A 22 34.84 -15.49 19.42
N SER A 23 34.78 -16.31 20.50
CA SER A 23 35.15 -17.76 20.57
C SER A 23 35.53 -18.31 21.98
N SER A 24 34.92 -19.46 22.33
CA SER A 24 35.34 -20.61 23.18
C SER A 24 35.94 -20.45 24.61
N ALA A 25 35.27 -21.04 25.63
CA ALA A 25 35.66 -22.31 26.31
C ALA A 25 35.33 -22.41 27.84
N SER A 26 34.68 -23.54 28.20
CA SER A 26 34.74 -24.35 29.44
C SER A 26 34.16 -23.88 30.81
N SER A 27 33.18 -24.65 31.31
CA SER A 27 33.20 -25.45 32.57
C SER A 27 31.98 -26.39 32.59
N ASP A 28 32.15 -27.72 32.49
CA ASP A 28 32.17 -28.73 33.57
C ASP A 28 30.99 -28.67 34.57
N SER A 29 30.35 -29.74 35.05
CA SER A 29 30.13 -31.15 34.70
C SER A 29 29.15 -31.72 35.76
N SER A 30 28.22 -32.62 35.41
CA SER A 30 27.84 -33.77 36.26
C SER A 30 26.78 -34.69 35.60
N TYR A 31 27.25 -35.88 35.16
CA TYR A 31 26.68 -37.24 35.33
C TYR A 31 25.15 -37.44 35.18
N CYS A 32 24.62 -38.34 34.32
CA CYS A 32 24.82 -39.80 34.30
C CYS A 32 24.11 -40.48 33.10
N PHE A 33 24.66 -41.62 32.66
CA PHE A 33 24.21 -42.55 31.60
C PHE A 33 23.06 -43.50 32.02
N TYR A 34 22.19 -43.88 31.07
CA TYR A 34 21.99 -45.24 30.48
C TYR A 34 20.59 -45.41 29.88
N GLY A 35 20.50 -46.00 28.68
CA GLY A 35 19.26 -46.57 28.14
C GLY A 35 19.21 -46.64 26.61
N GLU A 36 19.95 -47.59 26.02
CA GLU A 36 19.74 -48.07 24.65
C GLU A 36 18.38 -48.75 24.52
N GLU A 37 17.67 -48.56 23.39
CA GLU A 37 17.06 -49.67 22.67
C GLU A 37 16.69 -49.27 21.23
N SER A 38 17.25 -50.04 20.29
CA SER A 38 17.07 -49.96 18.84
C SER A 38 15.78 -50.64 18.39
N ILE A 39 15.06 -50.05 17.44
CA ILE A 39 14.22 -50.80 16.49
C ILE A 39 14.37 -50.16 15.10
N GLU A 40 15.00 -50.90 14.18
CA GLU A 40 14.94 -50.70 12.74
C GLU A 40 13.66 -51.33 12.16
N HIS A 41 13.11 -50.68 11.11
CA HIS A 41 12.26 -51.15 10.00
C HIS A 41 11.29 -49.99 9.67
N GLY A 42 11.13 -49.47 8.46
CA GLY A 42 11.61 -49.76 7.11
C GLY A 42 10.75 -48.91 6.16
N LEU A 43 11.38 -48.31 5.16
CA LEU A 43 10.84 -47.87 3.86
C LEU A 43 9.45 -47.20 3.81
N ASP A 44 9.41 -45.90 3.53
CA ASP A 44 8.83 -45.41 2.26
C ASP A 44 9.32 -44.00 1.93
N SER A 45 9.90 -43.88 0.74
CA SER A 45 10.34 -42.63 0.13
C SER A 45 9.14 -41.92 -0.49
N CYS A 46 8.67 -40.85 0.15
CA CYS A 46 7.80 -39.87 -0.49
C CYS A 46 8.64 -38.65 -0.88
N PHE A 47 8.80 -38.46 -2.19
CA PHE A 47 9.32 -37.24 -2.79
C PHE A 47 8.49 -36.05 -2.30
N TYR A 48 9.13 -35.09 -1.65
CA TYR A 48 8.60 -33.74 -1.55
C TYR A 48 8.86 -33.05 -2.89
N GLU A 49 7.80 -32.74 -3.63
CA GLU A 49 7.85 -31.72 -4.67
C GLU A 49 8.06 -30.37 -3.97
N GLU A 50 9.25 -29.80 -4.15
CA GLU A 50 9.52 -28.40 -3.85
C GLU A 50 8.54 -27.54 -4.66
N LYS A 51 7.73 -26.73 -3.96
CA LYS A 51 6.97 -25.65 -4.59
C LYS A 51 7.98 -24.58 -5.00
N SER A 52 7.98 -24.23 -6.29
CA SER A 52 8.77 -23.16 -6.86
C SER A 52 8.54 -21.80 -6.18
N PRO A 53 9.57 -20.95 -6.07
CA PRO A 53 9.42 -19.57 -5.62
C PRO A 53 8.66 -18.70 -6.65
N PRO A 54 8.03 -17.60 -6.24
CA PRO A 54 7.16 -16.76 -7.09
C PRO A 54 7.87 -16.08 -8.28
N ASP A 55 9.20 -16.06 -8.35
CA ASP A 55 9.96 -15.48 -9.46
C ASP A 55 9.85 -16.28 -10.78
N GLU A 56 9.44 -17.57 -10.73
CA GLU A 56 9.19 -18.36 -11.96
C GLU A 56 7.89 -17.96 -12.67
N LEU A 57 6.95 -17.31 -11.98
CA LEU A 57 5.62 -17.00 -12.54
C LEU A 57 5.69 -15.99 -13.71
N PHE A 58 6.57 -14.99 -13.60
CA PHE A 58 6.83 -14.01 -14.67
C PHE A 58 7.47 -14.69 -15.89
N GLY A 59 8.36 -15.66 -15.66
CA GLY A 59 8.98 -16.47 -16.71
C GLY A 59 7.99 -17.42 -17.39
N GLU A 60 7.11 -18.06 -16.63
CA GLU A 60 6.12 -19.02 -17.13
C GLU A 60 5.01 -18.36 -17.96
N ILE A 61 4.49 -17.21 -17.54
CA ILE A 61 3.48 -16.45 -18.30
C ILE A 61 4.06 -15.97 -19.63
N THR A 62 5.30 -15.46 -19.61
CA THR A 62 6.00 -14.99 -20.82
C THR A 62 6.41 -16.16 -21.73
N ALA A 63 6.74 -17.33 -21.16
CA ALA A 63 7.06 -18.54 -21.91
C ALA A 63 5.83 -19.20 -22.54
N ALA A 64 4.68 -19.20 -21.86
CA ALA A 64 3.42 -19.70 -22.38
C ALA A 64 2.94 -18.87 -23.60
N ALA A 65 3.07 -17.54 -23.54
CA ALA A 65 2.79 -16.66 -24.67
C ALA A 65 3.75 -16.88 -25.87
N ARG A 66 4.97 -17.36 -25.63
CA ARG A 66 5.94 -17.71 -26.69
C ARG A 66 5.68 -19.08 -27.32
N CYS A 67 5.04 -20.01 -26.60
CA CYS A 67 4.83 -21.39 -27.05
C CYS A 67 3.63 -21.59 -27.99
N GLU A 68 2.65 -20.68 -28.03
CA GLU A 68 1.48 -20.81 -28.91
C GLU A 68 1.75 -20.43 -30.39
N GLY A 69 3.00 -20.11 -30.76
CA GLY A 69 3.45 -19.91 -32.15
C GLY A 69 3.95 -21.16 -32.88
N SER A 70 3.84 -22.35 -32.28
CA SER A 70 4.44 -23.58 -32.79
C SER A 70 3.38 -24.65 -33.11
N THR A 71 2.87 -24.67 -34.35
CA THR A 71 2.16 -25.86 -34.87
C THR A 71 3.14 -26.78 -35.60
N ASP A 72 3.28 -28.00 -35.08
CA ASP A 72 4.02 -29.12 -35.64
C ASP A 72 3.64 -29.45 -37.10
N SER A 73 4.67 -29.71 -37.91
CA SER A 73 4.55 -30.56 -39.10
C SER A 73 5.66 -31.62 -39.09
N ASN A 74 5.24 -32.88 -38.90
CA ASN A 74 6.05 -34.11 -38.88
C ASN A 74 6.89 -34.33 -40.15
N GLY A 75 8.07 -34.96 -40.01
CA GLY A 75 8.71 -35.65 -41.14
C GLY A 75 10.22 -35.87 -41.02
N MET A 76 10.62 -37.13 -41.07
CA MET A 76 11.98 -37.67 -41.00
C MET A 76 12.86 -37.33 -42.23
N GLU A 77 14.16 -37.20 -41.98
CA GLU A 77 15.35 -37.37 -42.86
C GLU A 77 15.94 -36.20 -43.70
N ARG A 78 17.14 -35.81 -43.23
CA ARG A 78 18.43 -35.63 -43.92
C ARG A 78 18.65 -34.56 -45.01
N SER A 79 19.53 -33.63 -44.61
CA SER A 79 20.69 -33.04 -45.30
C SER A 79 20.48 -32.13 -46.52
N GLY A 80 20.91 -30.88 -46.35
CA GLY A 80 21.32 -29.98 -47.43
C GLY A 80 20.89 -28.53 -47.21
N SER A 81 21.79 -27.67 -46.73
CA SER A 81 21.72 -26.22 -46.99
C SER A 81 22.50 -25.90 -48.29
N PRO A 82 22.45 -24.67 -48.87
CA PRO A 82 21.77 -23.46 -48.39
C PRO A 82 20.99 -22.63 -49.46
N ALA A 83 20.27 -21.63 -48.93
CA ALA A 83 19.98 -20.27 -49.45
C ALA A 83 18.81 -20.00 -50.44
N SER A 84 17.76 -19.34 -49.92
CA SER A 84 17.26 -17.98 -50.27
C SER A 84 15.86 -17.82 -49.62
N ASP A 85 15.72 -17.08 -48.51
CA ASP A 85 15.53 -15.62 -48.39
C ASP A 85 14.31 -15.09 -49.18
N ASP A 86 13.17 -14.94 -48.48
CA ASP A 86 12.31 -13.74 -48.49
C ASP A 86 10.96 -14.03 -47.76
N ALA A 87 10.86 -13.67 -46.46
CA ALA A 87 9.61 -13.28 -45.78
C ALA A 87 9.86 -12.95 -44.29
N PHE A 88 10.59 -11.87 -44.00
CA PHE A 88 10.56 -11.25 -42.67
C PHE A 88 10.80 -9.74 -42.78
N LEU A 89 9.89 -9.03 -43.45
CA LEU A 89 9.95 -7.56 -43.58
C LEU A 89 8.57 -6.89 -43.70
N ILE A 90 7.52 -7.43 -43.05
CA ILE A 90 6.23 -6.73 -42.93
C ILE A 90 5.67 -6.92 -41.51
N ALA A 91 6.29 -6.31 -40.51
CA ALA A 91 5.69 -6.17 -39.18
C ALA A 91 5.88 -4.77 -38.57
N ALA A 92 6.92 -4.02 -38.96
CA ALA A 92 7.10 -2.63 -38.55
C ALA A 92 6.18 -1.62 -39.29
N GLY A 93 5.59 -2.00 -40.43
CA GLY A 93 4.76 -1.11 -41.26
C GLY A 93 3.24 -1.20 -41.03
N SER A 94 2.79 -1.98 -40.03
CA SER A 94 1.36 -2.21 -39.75
C SER A 94 0.86 -1.49 -38.48
N PHE A 95 1.77 -0.98 -37.65
CA PHE A 95 1.43 -0.26 -36.41
C PHE A 95 0.72 1.08 -36.71
N ASP A 96 1.19 1.85 -37.69
CA ASP A 96 0.53 3.10 -38.16
C ASP A 96 -0.83 2.88 -38.85
N ARG A 97 -1.08 1.69 -39.42
CA ARG A 97 -2.34 1.41 -40.12
C ARG A 97 -3.47 1.02 -39.18
N HIS A 98 -3.17 0.50 -38.00
CA HIS A 98 -4.20 0.19 -37.00
C HIS A 98 -4.61 1.40 -36.19
N HIS A 99 -3.69 2.36 -35.95
CA HIS A 99 -4.04 3.65 -35.36
C HIS A 99 -5.06 4.43 -36.21
N SER A 100 -4.87 4.46 -37.55
CA SER A 100 -5.80 5.15 -38.47
C SER A 100 -7.08 4.37 -38.83
N ALA A 101 -7.12 3.06 -38.54
CA ALA A 101 -8.32 2.24 -38.72
C ALA A 101 -9.25 2.32 -37.50
N PHE A 102 -8.69 2.46 -36.29
CA PHE A 102 -9.43 2.57 -35.03
C PHE A 102 -10.25 3.89 -34.96
N ASP A 103 -9.71 5.00 -35.47
CA ASP A 103 -10.42 6.29 -35.58
C ASP A 103 -11.64 6.27 -36.52
N ARG A 104 -11.73 5.28 -37.43
CA ARG A 104 -12.86 5.18 -38.38
C ARG A 104 -14.01 4.32 -37.88
N GLU A 105 -13.81 3.48 -36.86
CA GLU A 105 -14.85 2.59 -36.32
C GLU A 105 -15.56 3.15 -35.07
N GLN A 106 -15.04 4.21 -34.44
CA GLN A 106 -15.74 4.92 -33.35
C GLN A 106 -16.94 5.78 -33.81
N GLY A 107 -17.22 5.85 -35.11
CA GLY A 107 -18.30 6.68 -35.66
C GLY A 107 -19.72 6.13 -35.50
N LEU A 108 -19.92 4.92 -34.97
CA LEU A 108 -21.25 4.31 -34.92
C LEU A 108 -21.48 3.50 -33.63
N LEU A 109 -22.31 4.08 -32.75
CA LEU A 109 -23.09 3.48 -31.66
C LEU A 109 -22.44 3.39 -30.27
N ARG A 110 -22.49 4.49 -29.50
CA ARG A 110 -23.32 4.66 -28.27
C ARG A 110 -23.01 6.01 -27.59
N ASP A 111 -23.94 6.45 -26.76
CA ASP A 111 -24.04 7.77 -26.15
C ASP A 111 -23.15 7.85 -24.89
N ASP A 112 -21.82 7.75 -25.06
CA ASP A 112 -20.81 7.63 -23.98
C ASP A 112 -19.85 8.85 -23.92
N GLY A 113 -20.30 10.03 -24.36
CA GLY A 113 -19.45 11.22 -24.51
C GLY A 113 -18.80 11.74 -23.22
N ASP A 114 -19.44 11.53 -22.07
CA ASP A 114 -18.91 11.95 -20.77
C ASP A 114 -17.84 10.98 -20.25
N GLU A 115 -17.98 9.67 -20.48
CA GLU A 115 -17.03 8.65 -20.00
C GLU A 115 -15.73 8.64 -20.82
N GLN A 116 -15.81 8.88 -22.14
CA GLN A 116 -14.63 9.00 -23.03
C GLN A 116 -13.80 10.25 -22.72
N GLN A 117 -14.45 11.40 -22.44
CA GLN A 117 -13.74 12.62 -22.03
C GLN A 117 -13.15 12.50 -20.63
N GLN A 118 -13.87 11.85 -19.71
CA GLN A 118 -13.35 11.53 -18.39
C GLN A 118 -12.13 10.62 -18.55
N TRP A 119 -12.20 9.59 -19.40
CA TRP A 119 -11.10 8.68 -19.73
C TRP A 119 -9.86 9.37 -20.31
N GLU A 120 -10.00 10.27 -21.30
CA GLU A 120 -8.89 11.02 -21.86
C GLU A 120 -8.25 11.96 -20.83
N ALA A 121 -9.06 12.68 -20.03
CA ALA A 121 -8.57 13.50 -18.92
C ALA A 121 -7.92 12.65 -17.80
N LEU A 122 -8.42 11.43 -17.59
CA LEU A 122 -7.89 10.48 -16.63
C LEU A 122 -6.51 9.95 -17.06
N VAL A 123 -6.27 9.77 -18.36
CA VAL A 123 -4.98 9.38 -18.95
C VAL A 123 -4.01 10.55 -18.98
N GLU A 124 -4.46 11.75 -19.38
CA GLU A 124 -3.65 12.98 -19.33
C GLU A 124 -3.19 13.30 -17.90
N GLY A 125 -4.06 13.13 -16.89
CA GLY A 125 -3.68 13.34 -15.48
C GLY A 125 -2.58 12.39 -14.98
N VAL A 126 -2.52 11.14 -15.46
CA VAL A 126 -1.42 10.21 -15.13
C VAL A 126 -0.08 10.69 -15.70
N LEU A 127 -0.13 11.35 -16.85
CA LEU A 127 1.04 11.91 -17.52
C LEU A 127 1.49 13.24 -16.87
N ASP A 128 0.54 14.08 -16.44
CA ASP A 128 0.81 15.39 -15.82
C ASP A 128 1.32 15.30 -14.37
N CYS A 129 0.83 14.35 -13.55
CA CYS A 129 1.33 14.15 -12.18
C CYS A 129 2.84 13.84 -12.11
N SER A 130 3.50 13.50 -13.23
CA SER A 130 4.93 13.16 -13.29
C SER A 130 5.81 14.27 -13.92
N ALA A 131 5.21 15.33 -14.48
CA ALA A 131 5.94 16.33 -15.28
C ALA A 131 6.44 17.55 -14.48
N ASP A 132 5.84 17.88 -13.33
CA ASP A 132 6.06 19.17 -12.64
C ASP A 132 7.20 19.21 -11.61
N ALA A 133 7.98 18.13 -11.43
CA ALA A 133 9.05 18.08 -10.42
C ALA A 133 10.39 18.73 -10.85
N GLN A 134 10.48 19.41 -12.00
CA GLN A 134 11.73 20.03 -12.44
C GLN A 134 11.53 21.39 -13.14
N SER A 135 11.23 22.45 -12.40
CA SER A 135 11.93 23.72 -12.60
C SER A 135 11.61 24.73 -11.49
N GLU A 136 12.61 25.08 -10.68
CA GLU A 136 12.80 26.47 -10.22
C GLU A 136 14.20 26.59 -9.58
N SER A 137 15.24 26.72 -10.41
CA SER A 137 16.53 27.24 -9.93
C SER A 137 16.51 28.77 -10.03
N ILE A 138 16.52 29.41 -8.86
CA ILE A 138 16.55 30.87 -8.71
C ILE A 138 17.88 31.40 -9.26
N GLY A 139 17.79 32.32 -10.21
CA GLY A 139 18.91 32.93 -10.90
C GLY A 139 19.81 33.78 -9.99
N GLY A 140 21.12 33.49 -10.08
CA GLY A 140 22.20 34.36 -9.59
C GLY A 140 23.14 34.71 -10.74
N GLN A 141 23.06 35.95 -11.24
CA GLN A 141 23.96 36.49 -12.25
C GLN A 141 25.31 36.90 -11.64
N GLY A 142 26.40 36.33 -12.16
CA GLY A 142 27.76 36.72 -11.83
C GLY A 142 28.78 36.18 -12.84
N TYR A 143 29.24 37.06 -13.72
CA TYR A 143 30.35 36.94 -14.69
C TYR A 143 31.48 35.95 -14.34
N LEU A 144 31.88 35.10 -15.30
CA LEU A 144 33.19 35.10 -16.00
C LEU A 144 33.26 33.95 -17.05
N ASP A 145 33.78 34.27 -18.23
CA ASP A 145 33.94 33.41 -19.41
C ASP A 145 34.97 32.28 -19.25
N ALA A 146 34.74 31.23 -20.06
CA ALA A 146 35.67 30.26 -20.65
C ALA A 146 35.71 28.83 -20.06
N GLN A 147 34.71 28.02 -20.42
CA GLN A 147 34.78 26.56 -20.70
C GLN A 147 33.43 26.12 -21.32
N HIS A 148 33.28 26.16 -22.66
CA HIS A 148 32.00 25.94 -23.36
C HIS A 148 32.09 24.84 -24.45
N GLN A 149 32.43 23.62 -24.05
CA GLN A 149 32.24 22.47 -24.95
C GLN A 149 31.83 21.20 -24.18
N ASP A 150 32.39 20.96 -22.99
CA ASP A 150 32.05 19.77 -22.20
C ASP A 150 30.72 19.92 -21.42
N ASP A 151 30.35 21.14 -21.00
CA ASP A 151 29.08 21.39 -20.27
C ASP A 151 27.83 21.34 -21.18
N ASP A 152 27.98 21.64 -22.48
CA ASP A 152 26.87 21.59 -23.44
C ASP A 152 26.59 20.14 -23.90
N ASP A 153 27.63 19.31 -24.03
CA ASP A 153 27.48 17.87 -24.35
C ASP A 153 26.90 17.09 -23.16
N HIS A 154 27.28 17.42 -21.91
CA HIS A 154 26.67 16.84 -20.71
C HIS A 154 25.19 17.22 -20.56
N ARG A 155 24.84 18.50 -20.79
CA ARG A 155 23.43 18.95 -20.78
C ARG A 155 22.61 18.37 -21.93
N ALA A 156 23.20 18.19 -23.11
CA ALA A 156 22.51 17.55 -24.23
C ALA A 156 22.27 16.05 -23.98
N ALA A 157 23.23 15.36 -23.34
CA ALA A 157 23.08 13.97 -22.94
C ALA A 157 22.05 13.79 -21.81
N GLU A 158 22.03 14.68 -20.81
CA GLU A 158 21.02 14.70 -19.75
C GLU A 158 19.62 15.01 -20.28
N ASN A 159 19.49 15.96 -21.22
CA ASN A 159 18.20 16.23 -21.85
C ASN A 159 17.74 15.05 -22.71
N ALA A 160 18.63 14.42 -23.48
CA ALA A 160 18.30 13.28 -24.33
C ALA A 160 17.89 12.03 -23.52
N THR A 161 18.54 11.78 -22.37
CA THR A 161 18.13 10.71 -21.45
C THR A 161 16.84 11.05 -20.71
N SER A 162 16.60 12.34 -20.42
CA SER A 162 15.32 12.78 -19.83
C SER A 162 14.14 12.61 -20.80
N ASP A 163 14.36 12.87 -22.09
CA ASP A 163 13.35 12.71 -23.14
C ASP A 163 13.11 11.23 -23.45
N SER A 164 14.14 10.39 -23.52
CA SER A 164 13.96 8.94 -23.71
C SER A 164 13.21 8.29 -22.55
N ASN A 165 13.52 8.67 -21.30
CA ASN A 165 12.82 8.16 -20.12
C ASN A 165 11.34 8.59 -20.09
N LYS A 166 11.01 9.77 -20.63
CA LYS A 166 9.62 10.22 -20.77
C LYS A 166 8.87 9.42 -21.83
N GLU A 167 9.49 9.19 -22.98
CA GLU A 167 8.92 8.37 -24.06
C GLU A 167 8.66 6.93 -23.60
N GLU A 168 9.60 6.31 -22.88
CA GLU A 168 9.43 4.96 -22.31
C GLU A 168 8.30 4.88 -21.26
N LYS A 169 8.16 5.91 -20.41
CA LYS A 169 7.05 6.01 -19.45
C LYS A 169 5.69 6.08 -20.17
N ILE A 170 5.59 6.92 -21.20
CA ILE A 170 4.38 7.08 -22.00
C ILE A 170 4.05 5.75 -22.69
N GLU A 171 5.04 5.07 -23.28
CA GLU A 171 4.86 3.75 -23.90
C GLU A 171 4.30 2.72 -22.89
N LEU A 172 4.82 2.67 -21.66
CA LEU A 172 4.31 1.76 -20.63
C LEU A 172 2.85 2.03 -20.26
N VAL A 173 2.45 3.30 -20.08
CA VAL A 173 1.07 3.67 -19.77
C VAL A 173 0.13 3.28 -20.92
N ASP A 174 0.51 3.61 -22.15
CA ASP A 174 -0.28 3.28 -23.34
C ASP A 174 -0.46 1.77 -23.51
N LEU A 175 0.59 0.98 -23.28
CA LEU A 175 0.54 -0.48 -23.34
C LEU A 175 -0.36 -1.08 -22.26
N LEU A 176 -0.27 -0.61 -21.01
CA LEU A 176 -1.12 -1.03 -19.91
C LEU A 176 -2.60 -0.77 -20.22
N VAL A 177 -2.89 0.44 -20.67
CA VAL A 177 -4.23 0.90 -21.02
C VAL A 177 -4.79 0.09 -22.20
N ALA A 178 -4.01 -0.06 -23.28
CA ALA A 178 -4.41 -0.86 -24.43
C ALA A 178 -4.65 -2.32 -24.04
N CYS A 179 -3.87 -2.86 -23.09
CA CYS A 179 -4.05 -4.23 -22.63
C CYS A 179 -5.34 -4.40 -21.85
N ALA A 180 -5.69 -3.46 -20.98
CA ALA A 180 -6.96 -3.47 -20.26
C ALA A 180 -8.16 -3.42 -21.23
N GLN A 181 -8.11 -2.54 -22.24
CA GLN A 181 -9.14 -2.45 -23.29
C GLN A 181 -9.23 -3.75 -24.12
N ALA A 182 -8.09 -4.35 -24.48
CA ALA A 182 -8.05 -5.60 -25.22
C ALA A 182 -8.67 -6.76 -24.43
N ILE A 183 -8.46 -6.81 -23.11
CA ILE A 183 -9.10 -7.79 -22.21
C ILE A 183 -10.62 -7.61 -22.22
N SER A 184 -11.12 -6.39 -22.07
CA SER A 184 -12.56 -6.11 -22.12
C SER A 184 -13.19 -6.46 -23.47
N ALA A 185 -12.49 -6.14 -24.57
CA ALA A 185 -12.89 -6.49 -25.93
C ALA A 185 -12.72 -7.99 -26.24
N LYS A 186 -12.12 -8.77 -25.33
CA LYS A 186 -11.81 -10.21 -25.49
C LYS A 186 -10.96 -10.51 -26.72
N SER A 187 -10.06 -9.60 -27.08
CA SER A 187 -9.17 -9.72 -28.23
C SER A 187 -7.92 -10.53 -27.87
N THR A 188 -8.02 -11.86 -27.79
CA THR A 188 -6.95 -12.75 -27.28
C THR A 188 -5.59 -12.52 -27.94
N SER A 189 -5.53 -12.39 -29.27
CA SER A 189 -4.28 -12.16 -29.98
C SER A 189 -3.62 -10.84 -29.58
N LEU A 190 -4.40 -9.78 -29.41
CA LEU A 190 -3.88 -8.47 -29.01
C LEU A 190 -3.42 -8.48 -27.55
N ILE A 191 -4.18 -9.13 -26.66
CA ILE A 191 -3.81 -9.30 -25.25
C ILE A 191 -2.44 -9.97 -25.12
N HIS A 192 -2.22 -11.08 -25.84
CA HIS A 192 -0.94 -11.80 -25.80
C HIS A 192 0.23 -10.94 -26.30
N CYS A 193 0.05 -10.20 -27.39
CA CYS A 193 1.09 -9.29 -27.89
C CYS A 193 1.41 -8.18 -26.88
N LEU A 194 0.38 -7.57 -26.27
CA LEU A 194 0.55 -6.48 -25.32
C LEU A 194 1.20 -6.96 -24.02
N LEU A 195 0.75 -8.10 -23.46
CA LEU A 195 1.37 -8.70 -22.28
C LEU A 195 2.83 -9.11 -22.53
N ALA A 196 3.14 -9.63 -23.73
CA ALA A 196 4.51 -9.95 -24.10
C ALA A 196 5.40 -8.69 -24.15
N ARG A 197 4.89 -7.61 -24.75
CA ARG A 197 5.61 -6.32 -24.80
C ARG A 197 5.79 -5.71 -23.42
N LEU A 198 4.75 -5.72 -22.59
CA LEU A 198 4.82 -5.28 -21.20
C LEU A 198 5.83 -6.11 -20.40
N GLY A 199 5.90 -7.42 -20.61
CA GLY A 199 6.89 -8.29 -19.96
C GLY A 199 8.34 -8.03 -20.37
N GLU A 200 8.57 -7.35 -21.50
CA GLU A 200 9.91 -6.92 -21.93
C GLU A 200 10.34 -5.60 -21.30
N LEU A 201 9.39 -4.70 -21.03
CA LEU A 201 9.66 -3.32 -20.58
C LEU A 201 9.47 -3.13 -19.07
N ALA A 202 8.50 -3.81 -18.48
CA ALA A 202 8.15 -3.65 -17.08
C ALA A 202 9.06 -4.51 -16.18
N SER A 203 9.48 -3.94 -15.05
CA SER A 203 10.34 -4.64 -14.09
C SER A 203 10.03 -4.23 -12.65
N PRO A 204 9.77 -5.17 -11.72
CA PRO A 204 9.56 -4.84 -10.31
C PRO A 204 10.82 -4.30 -9.62
N HIS A 205 11.98 -4.43 -10.26
CA HIS A 205 13.25 -3.85 -9.83
C HIS A 205 13.70 -2.72 -10.75
N GLY A 206 12.78 -2.19 -11.57
CA GLY A 206 13.01 -1.08 -12.48
C GLY A 206 13.54 0.16 -11.76
N SER A 207 14.33 0.93 -12.49
CA SER A 207 14.97 2.14 -11.98
C SER A 207 13.93 3.23 -11.69
N THR A 208 12.85 3.27 -12.48
CA THR A 208 11.78 4.25 -12.35
C THR A 208 10.55 3.67 -11.65
N ALA A 209 9.79 4.54 -10.97
CA ALA A 209 8.50 4.19 -10.39
C ALA A 209 7.54 3.53 -11.40
N MET A 210 7.51 4.03 -12.64
CA MET A 210 6.60 3.55 -13.68
C MET A 210 6.93 2.14 -14.17
N GLU A 211 8.22 1.78 -14.31
CA GLU A 211 8.63 0.41 -14.66
C GLU A 211 8.15 -0.62 -13.61
N ARG A 212 8.27 -0.26 -12.32
CA ARG A 212 7.85 -1.09 -11.19
C ARG A 212 6.33 -1.18 -11.10
N LEU A 213 5.64 -0.05 -11.22
CA LEU A 213 4.18 0.01 -11.27
C LEU A 213 3.63 -0.85 -12.41
N ALA A 214 4.18 -0.69 -13.62
CA ALA A 214 3.77 -1.44 -14.80
C ALA A 214 3.93 -2.95 -14.60
N ALA A 215 4.95 -3.39 -13.86
CA ALA A 215 5.15 -4.81 -13.60
C ALA A 215 3.99 -5.40 -12.79
N TYR A 216 3.55 -4.71 -11.74
CA TYR A 216 2.45 -5.18 -10.89
C TYR A 216 1.08 -5.04 -11.55
N PHE A 217 0.86 -4.02 -12.37
CA PHE A 217 -0.35 -3.92 -13.18
C PHE A 217 -0.41 -5.01 -14.25
N THR A 218 0.73 -5.34 -14.88
CA THR A 218 0.84 -6.44 -15.84
C THR A 218 0.53 -7.78 -15.18
N GLU A 219 1.03 -8.01 -13.96
CA GLU A 219 0.70 -9.19 -13.17
C GLU A 219 -0.81 -9.27 -12.86
N GLY A 220 -1.43 -8.15 -12.45
CA GLY A 220 -2.87 -8.06 -12.23
C GLY A 220 -3.70 -8.36 -13.49
N LEU A 221 -3.30 -7.83 -14.65
CA LEU A 221 -3.93 -8.10 -15.94
C LEU A 221 -3.80 -9.58 -16.34
N ALA A 222 -2.64 -10.19 -16.12
CA ALA A 222 -2.42 -11.61 -16.37
C ALA A 222 -3.29 -12.49 -15.45
N CYS A 223 -3.39 -12.14 -14.16
CA CYS A 223 -4.29 -12.82 -13.22
C CYS A 223 -5.75 -12.73 -13.67
N ARG A 224 -6.19 -11.55 -14.10
CA ARG A 224 -7.54 -11.35 -14.63
C ARG A 224 -7.82 -12.26 -15.84
N LEU A 225 -6.90 -12.29 -16.80
CA LEU A 225 -7.00 -13.13 -17.99
C LEU A 225 -7.12 -14.61 -17.60
N ALA A 226 -6.29 -15.06 -16.65
CA ALA A 226 -6.31 -16.44 -16.18
C ALA A 226 -7.67 -16.80 -15.53
N SER A 227 -8.21 -15.93 -14.68
CA SER A 227 -9.51 -16.13 -14.02
C SER A 227 -10.69 -16.13 -15.00
N GLN A 228 -10.62 -15.38 -16.10
CA GLN A 228 -11.66 -15.38 -17.15
C GLN A 228 -11.62 -16.61 -18.05
N ARG A 229 -10.47 -17.30 -18.13
CA ARG A 229 -10.22 -18.45 -19.00
C ARG A 229 -9.64 -19.62 -18.20
N PRO A 230 -10.38 -20.17 -17.22
CA PRO A 230 -9.95 -21.33 -16.44
C PRO A 230 -9.80 -22.59 -17.30
N ASP A 231 -10.34 -22.58 -18.52
CA ASP A 231 -10.17 -23.62 -19.54
C ASP A 231 -8.77 -23.64 -20.15
N LEU A 232 -8.09 -22.49 -20.19
CA LEU A 232 -6.76 -22.32 -20.80
C LEU A 232 -5.66 -22.12 -19.76
N TYR A 233 -5.99 -21.42 -18.67
CA TYR A 233 -5.02 -21.04 -17.65
C TYR A 233 -5.42 -21.61 -16.31
N LYS A 234 -4.42 -22.06 -15.56
CA LYS A 234 -4.62 -22.36 -14.14
C LYS A 234 -4.83 -21.02 -13.43
N PRO A 235 -5.89 -20.87 -12.61
CA PRO A 235 -6.06 -19.68 -11.79
C PRO A 235 -4.79 -19.45 -10.97
N LEU A 236 -4.25 -18.24 -11.08
CA LEU A 236 -3.12 -17.82 -10.27
C LEU A 236 -3.63 -17.65 -8.84
N SER A 237 -2.94 -18.27 -7.88
CA SER A 237 -3.23 -18.08 -6.47
C SER A 237 -2.82 -16.66 -6.10
N LEU A 238 -3.77 -15.73 -6.17
CA LEU A 238 -3.65 -14.44 -5.50
C LEU A 238 -3.71 -14.71 -3.99
N GLU A 239 -2.85 -14.01 -3.24
CA GLU A 239 -2.89 -14.10 -1.78
C GLU A 239 -4.28 -13.67 -1.30
N THR A 240 -5.02 -14.61 -0.73
CA THR A 240 -6.29 -14.37 -0.08
C THR A 240 -6.05 -13.89 1.35
N ASP A 241 -6.98 -13.12 1.91
CA ASP A 241 -6.91 -12.74 3.31
C ASP A 241 -6.70 -13.98 4.20
N PRO A 242 -5.79 -13.89 5.19
CA PRO A 242 -5.49 -15.02 6.04
C PRO A 242 -6.74 -15.48 6.79
N SER A 243 -6.99 -16.79 6.77
CA SER A 243 -8.07 -17.36 7.58
C SER A 243 -7.77 -17.17 9.07
N PRO A 244 -8.74 -16.68 9.88
CA PRO A 244 -8.53 -16.48 11.31
C PRO A 244 -8.07 -17.76 11.99
N GLY A 245 -7.00 -17.65 12.78
CA GLY A 245 -6.46 -18.79 13.52
C GLY A 245 -5.73 -19.84 12.67
N SER A 246 -5.45 -19.57 11.39
CA SER A 246 -4.49 -20.36 10.61
C SER A 246 -3.12 -20.36 11.29
N ALA A 247 -2.42 -21.49 11.23
CA ALA A 247 -1.01 -21.52 11.59
C ALA A 247 -0.25 -20.54 10.68
N CYS A 248 0.50 -19.65 11.30
CA CYS A 248 1.24 -18.60 10.62
C CYS A 248 2.22 -19.19 9.60
N SER A 249 2.20 -18.72 8.35
CA SER A 249 3.40 -18.76 7.52
C SER A 249 4.26 -17.57 7.97
N SER A 250 5.15 -17.81 8.93
CA SER A 250 5.93 -16.76 9.61
C SER A 250 6.60 -15.80 8.63
N GLU A 251 7.08 -16.30 7.50
CA GLU A 251 7.79 -15.50 6.50
C GLU A 251 6.94 -14.39 5.86
N ALA A 252 5.70 -14.68 5.42
CA ALA A 252 4.86 -13.68 4.75
C ALA A 252 4.31 -12.62 5.71
N GLU A 253 4.01 -13.02 6.96
CA GLU A 253 3.61 -12.08 8.00
C GLU A 253 4.79 -11.21 8.43
N GLU A 254 5.97 -11.78 8.65
CA GLU A 254 7.21 -11.05 8.94
C GLU A 254 7.57 -10.06 7.82
N GLU A 255 7.42 -10.46 6.56
CA GLU A 255 7.65 -9.58 5.41
C GLU A 255 6.63 -8.43 5.37
N SER A 256 5.36 -8.70 5.68
CA SER A 256 4.31 -7.67 5.78
C SER A 256 4.58 -6.68 6.92
N ILE A 257 4.99 -7.19 8.08
CA ILE A 257 5.39 -6.39 9.24
C ILE A 257 6.59 -5.50 8.88
N ALA A 258 7.63 -6.08 8.28
CA ALA A 258 8.83 -5.35 7.87
C ALA A 258 8.50 -4.25 6.84
N ALA A 259 7.69 -4.57 5.83
CA ALA A 259 7.24 -3.60 4.83
C ALA A 259 6.48 -2.44 5.49
N TYR A 260 5.54 -2.73 6.39
CA TYR A 260 4.76 -1.71 7.09
C TYR A 260 5.62 -0.81 7.97
N HIS A 261 6.61 -1.39 8.66
CA HIS A 261 7.60 -0.62 9.42
C HIS A 261 8.38 0.33 8.51
N ILE A 262 8.89 -0.17 7.38
CA ILE A 262 9.61 0.67 6.40
C ILE A 262 8.71 1.80 5.93
N LEU A 263 7.47 1.52 5.50
CA LEU A 263 6.53 2.54 5.05
C LEU A 263 6.28 3.61 6.12
N ASN A 264 6.09 3.22 7.38
CA ASN A 264 5.94 4.13 8.51
C ASN A 264 7.20 4.99 8.80
N HIS A 265 8.38 4.54 8.36
CA HIS A 265 9.63 5.28 8.51
C HIS A 265 9.89 6.23 7.34
N VAL A 266 9.62 5.80 6.11
CA VAL A 266 10.00 6.55 4.91
C VAL A 266 8.89 7.46 4.38
N SER A 267 7.63 7.18 4.72
CA SER A 267 6.47 7.95 4.24
C SER A 267 5.63 8.50 5.41
N PRO A 268 5.03 9.70 5.25
CA PRO A 268 4.10 10.25 6.24
C PRO A 268 2.77 9.51 6.31
N ILE A 269 2.40 8.68 5.32
CA ILE A 269 1.06 8.09 5.17
C ILE A 269 0.57 7.40 6.46
N VAL A 270 1.37 6.49 7.01
CA VAL A 270 1.01 5.73 8.21
C VAL A 270 0.94 6.63 9.44
N LYS A 271 1.91 7.53 9.63
CA LYS A 271 1.93 8.45 10.78
C LYS A 271 0.78 9.45 10.72
N PHE A 272 0.44 9.93 9.52
CA PHE A 272 -0.67 10.83 9.29
C PHE A 272 -2.00 10.18 9.70
N ALA A 273 -2.24 8.95 9.26
CA ALA A 273 -3.41 8.16 9.63
C ALA A 273 -3.51 8.01 11.16
N HIS A 274 -2.44 7.50 11.79
CA HIS A 274 -2.39 7.24 13.22
C HIS A 274 -2.56 8.50 14.08
N PHE A 275 -1.81 9.57 13.79
CA PHE A 275 -1.83 10.78 14.62
C PHE A 275 -3.13 11.54 14.48
N SER A 276 -3.68 11.63 13.26
CA SER A 276 -4.96 12.31 13.04
C SER A 276 -6.13 11.55 13.69
N ALA A 277 -6.15 10.21 13.59
CA ALA A 277 -7.15 9.38 14.26
C ALA A 277 -7.01 9.46 15.79
N ASN A 278 -5.78 9.36 16.31
CA ASN A 278 -5.50 9.52 17.75
C ASN A 278 -5.96 10.87 18.28
N ASP A 279 -5.87 11.93 17.49
CA ASP A 279 -6.33 13.25 17.90
C ASP A 279 -7.84 13.33 18.11
N ALA A 280 -8.62 12.71 17.22
CA ALA A 280 -10.07 12.59 17.38
C ALA A 280 -10.44 11.71 18.59
N ILE A 281 -9.72 10.60 18.78
CA ILE A 281 -9.90 9.69 19.93
C ILE A 281 -9.58 10.41 21.25
N LEU A 282 -8.46 11.12 21.31
CA LEU A 282 -8.01 11.86 22.50
C LEU A 282 -9.03 12.93 22.92
N GLU A 283 -9.60 13.64 21.94
CA GLU A 283 -10.65 14.63 22.18
C GLU A 283 -11.91 13.98 22.75
N ALA A 284 -12.37 12.86 22.17
CA ALA A 284 -13.53 12.13 22.68
C ALA A 284 -13.33 11.58 24.11
N PHE A 285 -12.08 11.28 24.47
CA PHE A 285 -11.70 10.79 25.80
C PHE A 285 -11.48 11.89 26.84
N GLN A 286 -11.60 13.18 26.50
CA GLN A 286 -11.45 14.28 27.44
C GLN A 286 -12.43 14.16 28.62
N GLY A 287 -11.93 14.40 29.84
CA GLY A 287 -12.67 14.18 31.09
C GLY A 287 -13.02 12.73 31.47
N ARG A 288 -12.83 11.75 30.57
CA ARG A 288 -13.20 10.34 30.83
C ARG A 288 -12.16 9.62 31.67
N LYS A 289 -12.62 8.87 32.69
CA LYS A 289 -11.76 8.14 33.63
C LYS A 289 -11.49 6.69 33.25
N LYS A 290 -12.36 6.06 32.46
CA LYS A 290 -12.14 4.73 31.89
C LYS A 290 -12.38 4.82 30.40
N VAL A 291 -11.38 4.44 29.61
CA VAL A 291 -11.41 4.56 28.15
C VAL A 291 -11.15 3.20 27.54
N HIS A 292 -11.83 2.91 26.44
CA HIS A 292 -11.74 1.64 25.73
C HIS A 292 -11.64 1.93 24.23
N VAL A 293 -10.53 1.54 23.62
CA VAL A 293 -10.36 1.56 22.17
C VAL A 293 -10.67 0.18 21.63
N ILE A 294 -11.48 0.11 20.57
CA ILE A 294 -11.68 -1.07 19.76
C ILE A 294 -10.96 -0.82 18.43
N ASP A 295 -9.90 -1.57 18.17
CA ASP A 295 -9.07 -1.42 16.98
C ASP A 295 -9.31 -2.58 16.03
N LEU A 296 -9.93 -2.29 14.89
CA LEU A 296 -10.41 -3.31 13.95
C LEU A 296 -9.28 -4.00 13.17
N ASP A 297 -8.07 -3.46 13.20
CA ASP A 297 -6.85 -4.12 12.73
C ASP A 297 -5.64 -3.60 13.51
N VAL A 298 -5.31 -4.28 14.61
CA VAL A 298 -4.30 -3.81 15.56
C VAL A 298 -2.88 -3.91 15.02
N GLY A 299 -2.64 -4.80 14.05
CA GLY A 299 -1.32 -5.09 13.52
C GLY A 299 -0.25 -5.23 14.61
N GLN A 300 0.84 -4.46 14.47
CA GLN A 300 1.93 -4.38 15.46
C GLN A 300 1.71 -3.31 16.55
N GLY A 301 0.55 -2.65 16.58
CA GLY A 301 0.18 -1.66 17.60
C GLY A 301 0.90 -0.32 17.49
N LEU A 302 1.48 0.03 16.33
CA LEU A 302 2.30 1.24 16.15
C LEU A 302 1.57 2.56 16.41
N GLN A 303 0.24 2.59 16.32
CA GLN A 303 -0.58 3.77 16.59
C GLN A 303 -0.60 4.14 18.08
N TRP A 304 -0.66 3.15 18.96
CA TRP A 304 -1.08 3.32 20.35
C TRP A 304 -0.05 3.96 21.30
N PRO A 305 1.27 3.80 21.11
CA PRO A 305 2.27 4.47 21.95
C PRO A 305 2.08 5.99 22.02
N ALA A 306 1.78 6.66 20.90
CA ALA A 306 1.56 8.10 20.88
C ALA A 306 0.29 8.50 21.67
N LEU A 307 -0.79 7.71 21.56
CA LEU A 307 -2.01 7.93 22.35
C LEU A 307 -1.74 7.72 23.85
N PHE A 308 -0.98 6.69 24.24
CA PHE A 308 -0.65 6.44 25.64
C PHE A 308 0.15 7.60 26.24
N GLN A 309 1.15 8.11 25.51
CA GLN A 309 1.89 9.29 25.93
C GLN A 309 0.97 10.50 26.13
N ALA A 310 0.03 10.73 25.20
CA ALA A 310 -0.93 11.82 25.33
C ALA A 310 -1.88 11.63 26.53
N LEU A 311 -2.39 10.41 26.74
CA LEU A 311 -3.27 10.07 27.87
C LEU A 311 -2.57 10.20 29.23
N ALA A 312 -1.31 9.77 29.32
CA ALA A 312 -0.49 9.87 30.53
C ALA A 312 -0.26 11.33 30.95
N ASN A 313 -0.11 12.23 29.97
CA ASN A 313 0.21 13.65 30.17
C ASN A 313 -1.01 14.58 30.17
N ARG A 314 -2.23 14.06 30.27
CA ARG A 314 -3.45 14.88 30.32
C ARG A 314 -3.46 15.81 31.53
N SER A 315 -3.98 17.02 31.33
CA SER A 315 -4.11 18.05 32.39
C SER A 315 -4.93 17.59 33.60
N GLU A 316 -5.96 16.79 33.40
CA GLU A 316 -6.79 16.20 34.46
C GLU A 316 -6.23 14.90 35.08
N GLY A 317 -4.99 14.56 34.74
CA GLY A 317 -4.34 13.30 35.07
C GLY A 317 -4.71 12.14 34.14
N PRO A 318 -3.96 11.03 34.19
CA PRO A 318 -4.23 9.86 33.37
C PRO A 318 -5.60 9.23 33.68
N PRO A 319 -6.21 8.53 32.71
CA PRO A 319 -7.36 7.67 32.97
C PRO A 319 -7.03 6.64 34.06
N SER A 320 -8.04 6.28 34.85
CA SER A 320 -7.95 5.17 35.81
C SER A 320 -7.86 3.79 35.15
N LEU A 321 -8.25 3.68 33.88
CA LEU A 321 -8.13 2.48 33.06
C LEU A 321 -8.08 2.86 31.59
N VAL A 322 -7.15 2.28 30.85
CA VAL A 322 -7.08 2.26 29.39
C VAL A 322 -7.24 0.81 28.95
N ARG A 323 -8.28 0.51 28.15
CA ARG A 323 -8.43 -0.80 27.51
C ARG A 323 -8.24 -0.68 26.01
N ILE A 324 -7.60 -1.68 25.40
CA ILE A 324 -7.64 -1.91 23.95
C ILE A 324 -8.22 -3.30 23.68
N SER A 325 -9.24 -3.39 22.84
CA SER A 325 -9.62 -4.63 22.17
C SER A 325 -9.01 -4.59 20.77
N GLY A 326 -7.95 -5.37 20.54
CA GLY A 326 -7.23 -5.41 19.27
C GLY A 326 -7.66 -6.62 18.44
N ILE A 327 -8.16 -6.36 17.23
CA ILE A 327 -8.55 -7.37 16.26
C ILE A 327 -7.35 -7.67 15.36
N GLY A 328 -7.13 -8.94 15.03
CA GLY A 328 -6.18 -9.31 13.98
C GLY A 328 -6.31 -10.79 13.58
N PRO A 329 -5.70 -11.21 12.47
CA PRO A 329 -5.92 -12.53 11.90
C PRO A 329 -5.21 -13.67 12.65
N PHE A 330 -4.09 -13.36 13.31
CA PHE A 330 -3.22 -14.36 13.95
C PHE A 330 -3.15 -14.14 15.47
N LYS A 331 -3.51 -15.18 16.21
CA LYS A 331 -3.60 -15.13 17.67
C LYS A 331 -2.28 -14.74 18.34
N ASP A 332 -1.19 -15.37 17.93
CA ASP A 332 0.12 -15.19 18.58
C ASP A 332 0.65 -13.77 18.33
N SER A 333 0.52 -13.28 17.09
CA SER A 333 0.88 -11.90 16.70
C SER A 333 0.08 -10.84 17.47
N VAL A 334 -1.25 -11.00 17.56
CA VAL A 334 -2.12 -10.07 18.31
C VAL A 334 -1.79 -10.08 19.80
N GLN A 335 -1.49 -11.25 20.37
CA GLN A 335 -1.09 -11.37 21.77
C GLN A 335 0.26 -10.69 22.02
N GLU A 336 1.24 -10.88 21.14
CA GLU A 336 2.55 -10.22 21.24
C GLU A 336 2.43 -8.70 21.17
N THR A 337 1.57 -8.18 20.28
CA THR A 337 1.21 -6.76 20.26
C THR A 337 0.64 -6.30 21.60
N GLY A 338 -0.28 -7.07 22.18
CA GLY A 338 -0.83 -6.80 23.51
C GLY A 338 0.23 -6.71 24.61
N ASP A 339 1.18 -7.64 24.61
CA ASP A 339 2.26 -7.70 25.59
C ASP A 339 3.19 -6.49 25.48
N ARG A 340 3.62 -6.12 24.26
CA ARG A 340 4.45 -4.93 24.00
C ARG A 340 3.74 -3.64 24.42
N LEU A 341 2.44 -3.52 24.13
CA LEU A 341 1.65 -2.36 24.55
C LEU A 341 1.50 -2.29 26.08
N ALA A 342 1.35 -3.43 26.75
CA ALA A 342 1.26 -3.48 28.21
C ALA A 342 2.57 -3.06 28.88
N GLU A 343 3.72 -3.53 28.38
CA GLU A 343 5.03 -3.10 28.85
C GLU A 343 5.23 -1.58 28.68
N PHE A 344 4.86 -1.04 27.51
CA PHE A 344 4.96 0.40 27.25
C PHE A 344 4.01 1.22 28.15
N ALA A 345 2.78 0.76 28.35
CA ALA A 345 1.82 1.40 29.25
C ALA A 345 2.32 1.41 30.70
N GLN A 346 2.93 0.30 31.16
CA GLN A 346 3.55 0.20 32.48
C GLN A 346 4.68 1.22 32.65
N ALA A 347 5.53 1.41 31.64
CA ALA A 347 6.61 2.39 31.66
C ALA A 347 6.09 3.84 31.81
N LEU A 348 4.87 4.11 31.31
CA LEU A 348 4.18 5.40 31.45
C LEU A 348 3.33 5.51 32.73
N GLY A 349 3.24 4.45 33.53
CA GLY A 349 2.42 4.42 34.74
C GLY A 349 0.90 4.38 34.46
N LEU A 350 0.48 3.90 33.29
CA LEU A 350 -0.93 3.73 32.94
C LEU A 350 -1.47 2.38 33.44
N CYS A 351 -2.69 2.39 33.97
CA CYS A 351 -3.43 1.15 34.21
C CYS A 351 -4.02 0.68 32.88
N PHE A 352 -3.52 -0.45 32.38
CA PHE A 352 -3.80 -0.92 31.03
C PHE A 352 -4.32 -2.36 31.00
N GLU A 353 -5.30 -2.61 30.13
CA GLU A 353 -5.82 -3.94 29.81
C GLU A 353 -5.85 -4.14 28.29
N PHE A 354 -5.37 -5.27 27.80
CA PHE A 354 -5.47 -5.66 26.40
C PHE A 354 -6.38 -6.88 26.23
N HIS A 355 -7.19 -6.88 25.18
CA HIS A 355 -8.04 -7.99 24.79
C HIS A 355 -7.84 -8.35 23.32
N ALA A 356 -7.24 -9.51 23.06
CA ALA A 356 -7.05 -10.03 21.72
C ALA A 356 -8.35 -10.62 21.16
N VAL A 357 -8.71 -10.22 19.94
CA VAL A 357 -9.84 -10.76 19.17
C VAL A 357 -9.29 -11.30 17.85
N VAL A 358 -9.56 -12.58 17.55
CA VAL A 358 -9.01 -13.26 16.37
C VAL A 358 -10.16 -13.74 15.50
N GLU A 359 -10.70 -12.84 14.68
CA GLU A 359 -11.82 -13.10 13.78
C GLU A 359 -11.77 -12.18 12.56
N ARG A 360 -12.46 -12.57 11.48
CA ARG A 360 -12.76 -11.65 10.37
C ARG A 360 -13.78 -10.61 10.80
N LEU A 361 -13.70 -9.40 10.24
CA LEU A 361 -14.53 -8.26 10.61
C LEU A 361 -16.03 -8.58 10.57
N GLU A 362 -16.49 -9.31 9.55
CA GLU A 362 -17.90 -9.68 9.33
C GLU A 362 -18.42 -10.70 10.36
N GLU A 363 -17.51 -11.48 10.98
CA GLU A 363 -17.84 -12.51 11.95
C GLU A 363 -17.78 -12.03 13.40
N ILE A 364 -17.24 -10.84 13.64
CA ILE A 364 -17.15 -10.27 14.97
C ILE A 364 -18.55 -10.09 15.57
N ARG A 365 -18.66 -10.47 16.84
CA ARG A 365 -19.87 -10.28 17.65
C ARG A 365 -19.55 -9.35 18.82
N LEU A 366 -20.56 -8.56 19.23
CA LEU A 366 -20.40 -7.55 20.29
C LEU A 366 -19.75 -8.09 21.57
N TRP A 367 -20.08 -9.32 21.98
CA TRP A 367 -19.54 -9.94 23.18
C TRP A 367 -18.03 -10.18 23.10
N MET A 368 -17.47 -10.40 21.90
CA MET A 368 -16.03 -10.56 21.67
C MET A 368 -15.28 -9.25 21.90
N LEU A 369 -15.92 -8.10 21.77
CA LEU A 369 -15.27 -6.80 21.93
C LEU A 369 -15.07 -6.41 23.40
N HIS A 370 -15.68 -7.14 24.34
CA HIS A 370 -15.51 -6.92 25.78
C HIS A 370 -15.89 -5.50 26.28
N VAL A 371 -16.82 -4.82 25.61
CA VAL A 371 -17.35 -3.51 26.02
C VAL A 371 -17.97 -3.60 27.43
N LYS A 372 -17.62 -2.67 28.33
CA LYS A 372 -18.16 -2.62 29.70
C LYS A 372 -18.90 -1.31 29.97
N ASP A 373 -19.88 -1.40 30.87
CA ASP A 373 -20.62 -0.23 31.33
C ASP A 373 -19.70 0.79 32.03
N GLY A 374 -19.87 2.06 31.67
CA GLY A 374 -19.12 3.18 32.26
C GLY A 374 -17.76 3.47 31.62
N GLU A 375 -17.38 2.74 30.57
CA GLU A 375 -16.23 3.06 29.73
C GLU A 375 -16.64 3.99 28.58
N ALA A 376 -15.77 4.95 28.26
CA ALA A 376 -15.88 5.73 27.03
C ALA A 376 -15.24 4.92 25.90
N VAL A 377 -16.04 4.49 24.92
CA VAL A 377 -15.58 3.66 23.81
C VAL A 377 -15.19 4.52 22.61
N ALA A 378 -14.03 4.25 22.01
CA ALA A 378 -13.67 4.72 20.69
C ALA A 378 -13.47 3.52 19.76
N VAL A 379 -13.97 3.60 18.54
CA VAL A 379 -13.72 2.58 17.51
C VAL A 379 -12.75 3.17 16.49
N ASN A 380 -11.68 2.44 16.18
CA ASN A 380 -10.64 2.81 15.22
C ASN A 380 -10.73 1.89 14.00
N CYS A 381 -10.99 2.47 12.84
CA CYS A 381 -11.12 1.77 11.56
C CYS A 381 -10.09 2.35 10.59
N ILE A 382 -8.95 1.71 10.41
CA ILE A 382 -7.91 2.16 9.46
C ILE A 382 -7.80 1.14 8.32
N GLY A 383 -8.30 1.51 7.14
CA GLY A 383 -8.20 0.72 5.91
C GLY A 383 -8.87 -0.65 6.01
N GLN A 384 -10.02 -0.75 6.69
CA GLN A 384 -10.74 -2.02 6.87
C GLN A 384 -12.16 -2.01 6.32
N LEU A 385 -12.85 -0.85 6.32
CA LEU A 385 -14.28 -0.84 6.02
C LEU A 385 -14.54 -1.12 4.54
N HIS A 386 -13.62 -0.69 3.65
CA HIS A 386 -13.75 -0.94 2.22
C HIS A 386 -13.83 -2.43 1.89
N ARG A 387 -13.25 -3.31 2.71
CA ARG A 387 -13.29 -4.77 2.49
C ARG A 387 -14.68 -5.36 2.60
N SER A 388 -15.57 -4.72 3.34
CA SER A 388 -16.96 -5.15 3.50
C SER A 388 -17.93 -4.52 2.47
N LEU A 389 -17.42 -3.88 1.40
CA LEU A 389 -18.22 -3.24 0.33
C LEU A 389 -18.59 -4.18 -0.83
N LEU A 390 -18.43 -5.49 -0.66
CA LEU A 390 -18.90 -6.48 -1.64
C LEU A 390 -20.42 -6.37 -1.84
N ASP A 391 -21.17 -6.28 -0.74
CA ASP A 391 -22.60 -6.03 -0.75
C ASP A 391 -23.03 -5.11 0.40
N ARG A 392 -24.21 -4.50 0.25
CA ARG A 392 -24.75 -3.55 1.23
C ARG A 392 -25.02 -4.20 2.60
N GLN A 393 -25.32 -5.50 2.65
CA GLN A 393 -25.68 -6.18 3.89
C GLN A 393 -24.46 -6.37 4.79
N GLN A 394 -23.29 -6.66 4.21
CA GLN A 394 -22.03 -6.83 4.95
C GLN A 394 -21.62 -5.55 5.66
N ILE A 395 -21.50 -4.43 4.92
CA ILE A 395 -21.15 -3.14 5.53
C ILE A 395 -22.20 -2.68 6.56
N GLN A 396 -23.49 -2.93 6.32
CA GLN A 396 -24.55 -2.66 7.29
C GLN A 396 -24.39 -3.47 8.58
N GLY A 397 -23.99 -4.73 8.49
CA GLY A 397 -23.69 -5.56 9.65
C GLY A 397 -22.51 -5.04 10.46
N VAL A 398 -21.43 -4.61 9.79
CA VAL A 398 -20.28 -3.97 10.46
C VAL A 398 -20.68 -2.67 11.14
N MET A 399 -21.46 -1.81 10.46
CA MET A 399 -21.97 -0.57 11.03
C MET A 399 -22.90 -0.83 12.22
N GLU A 400 -23.76 -1.86 12.16
CA GLU A 400 -24.60 -2.27 13.28
C GLU A 400 -23.79 -2.74 14.49
N LEU A 401 -22.73 -3.52 14.26
CA LEU A 401 -21.80 -3.92 15.31
C LEU A 401 -21.16 -2.69 15.97
N ILE A 402 -20.63 -1.75 15.17
CA ILE A 402 -20.03 -0.50 15.66
C ILE A 402 -21.06 0.29 16.48
N ARG A 403 -22.28 0.49 15.98
CA ARG A 403 -23.37 1.16 16.72
C ARG A 403 -23.65 0.49 18.05
N SER A 404 -23.64 -0.84 18.08
CA SER A 404 -23.93 -1.62 19.29
C SER A 404 -22.89 -1.44 20.40
N THR A 405 -21.67 -0.99 20.06
CA THR A 405 -20.65 -0.59 21.05
C THR A 405 -20.93 0.76 21.71
N LYS A 406 -21.88 1.55 21.19
CA LYS A 406 -22.24 2.91 21.62
C LYS A 406 -21.01 3.83 21.74
N PRO A 407 -20.24 4.01 20.65
CA PRO A 407 -18.98 4.73 20.70
C PRO A 407 -19.20 6.23 20.95
N GLU A 408 -18.29 6.83 21.71
CA GLU A 408 -18.16 8.30 21.82
C GLU A 408 -17.55 8.89 20.54
N VAL A 409 -16.72 8.11 19.84
CA VAL A 409 -16.18 8.43 18.51
C VAL A 409 -15.86 7.17 17.71
N VAL A 410 -16.05 7.25 16.40
CA VAL A 410 -15.51 6.31 15.41
C VAL A 410 -14.52 7.09 14.55
N ALA A 411 -13.24 6.76 14.64
CA ALA A 411 -12.20 7.31 13.78
C ALA A 411 -12.05 6.41 12.55
N ILE A 412 -12.25 6.97 11.37
CA ILE A 412 -12.19 6.25 10.10
C ILE A 412 -11.07 6.84 9.26
N VAL A 413 -10.20 5.96 8.77
CA VAL A 413 -9.15 6.27 7.82
C VAL A 413 -9.31 5.35 6.61
N GLU A 414 -9.54 5.93 5.44
CA GLU A 414 -9.77 5.17 4.20
C GLU A 414 -9.01 5.81 3.03
N HIS A 415 -8.75 4.99 2.01
CA HIS A 415 -8.12 5.43 0.76
C HIS A 415 -9.08 6.37 0.00
N GLU A 416 -8.58 7.52 -0.45
CA GLU A 416 -9.36 8.50 -1.22
C GLU A 416 -9.36 8.14 -2.71
N ALA A 417 -9.98 7.01 -3.05
CA ALA A 417 -9.98 6.44 -4.39
C ALA A 417 -11.33 5.80 -4.74
N GLU A 418 -11.65 5.72 -6.03
CA GLU A 418 -12.91 5.13 -6.52
C GLU A 418 -12.61 3.77 -7.20
N HIS A 419 -12.19 2.80 -6.40
CA HIS A 419 -11.80 1.47 -6.89
C HIS A 419 -12.93 0.44 -6.84
N ASN A 420 -14.15 0.83 -6.44
CA ASN A 420 -15.31 -0.07 -6.41
C ASN A 420 -16.25 0.04 -7.63
N VAL A 421 -15.90 0.81 -8.66
CA VAL A 421 -16.71 0.94 -9.89
C VAL A 421 -16.85 -0.40 -10.61
N GLU A 422 -18.04 -0.70 -11.13
CA GLU A 422 -18.32 -1.96 -11.85
C GLU A 422 -17.55 -2.06 -13.17
N CYS A 423 -17.47 -0.96 -13.92
CA CYS A 423 -16.71 -0.87 -15.17
C CYS A 423 -15.22 -1.13 -14.92
N PHE A 424 -14.67 -2.14 -15.59
CA PHE A 424 -13.28 -2.57 -15.37
C PHE A 424 -12.28 -1.52 -15.85
N GLU A 425 -12.50 -0.93 -17.01
CA GLU A 425 -11.63 0.08 -17.61
C GLU A 425 -11.55 1.32 -16.73
N ALA A 426 -12.70 1.83 -16.28
CA ALA A 426 -12.77 2.97 -15.37
C ALA A 426 -12.04 2.67 -14.06
N ARG A 427 -12.27 1.50 -13.47
CA ARG A 427 -11.58 1.04 -12.27
C ARG A 427 -10.07 0.91 -12.48
N PHE A 428 -9.64 0.38 -13.61
CA PHE A 428 -8.24 0.22 -13.98
C PHE A 428 -7.52 1.56 -14.12
N ALA A 429 -8.09 2.53 -14.84
CA ALA A 429 -7.47 3.86 -14.94
C ALA A 429 -7.51 4.63 -13.63
N GLY A 430 -8.57 4.47 -12.84
CA GLY A 430 -8.67 5.02 -11.49
C GLY A 430 -7.53 4.51 -10.60
N SER A 431 -7.32 3.20 -10.57
CA SER A 431 -6.25 2.59 -9.77
C SER A 431 -4.86 2.90 -10.31
N LEU A 432 -4.66 2.93 -11.64
CA LEU A 432 -3.37 3.28 -12.23
C LEU A 432 -2.92 4.67 -11.79
N ARG A 433 -3.81 5.67 -11.81
CA ARG A 433 -3.49 7.02 -11.33
C ARG A 433 -3.19 7.06 -9.84
N TYR A 434 -4.03 6.40 -9.05
CA TYR A 434 -3.85 6.37 -7.59
C TYR A 434 -2.50 5.75 -7.21
N TYR A 435 -2.18 4.59 -7.76
CA TYR A 435 -0.91 3.92 -7.44
C TYR A 435 0.30 4.55 -8.14
N ALA A 436 0.14 5.24 -9.28
CA ALA A 436 1.21 6.06 -9.83
C ALA A 436 1.67 7.12 -8.82
N ALA A 437 0.72 7.83 -8.19
CA ALA A 437 1.03 8.79 -7.14
C ALA A 437 1.66 8.13 -5.90
N MET A 438 1.16 6.96 -5.47
CA MET A 438 1.73 6.23 -4.32
C MET A 438 3.17 5.77 -4.57
N PHE A 439 3.46 5.27 -5.79
CA PHE A 439 4.80 4.86 -6.18
C PHE A 439 5.73 6.06 -6.32
N ASP A 440 5.27 7.15 -6.93
CA ASP A 440 6.04 8.39 -7.07
C ASP A 440 6.37 9.03 -5.70
N ALA A 441 5.39 9.03 -4.78
CA ALA A 441 5.57 9.50 -3.41
C ALA A 441 6.61 8.68 -2.63
N LEU A 442 6.64 7.36 -2.85
CA LEU A 442 7.62 6.48 -2.25
C LEU A 442 9.00 6.59 -2.93
N ASP A 443 9.04 6.82 -4.25
CA ASP A 443 10.26 7.03 -5.03
C ASP A 443 10.99 8.31 -4.60
N SER A 444 10.22 9.36 -4.27
CA SER A 444 10.69 10.65 -3.79
C SER A 444 11.14 10.64 -2.32
N SER A 445 10.77 9.61 -1.56
CA SER A 445 11.11 9.51 -0.14
C SER A 445 12.58 9.10 0.05
N VAL A 446 13.31 9.83 0.91
CA VAL A 446 14.71 9.50 1.22
C VAL A 446 14.75 8.24 2.09
N VAL A 447 15.06 7.09 1.48
CA VAL A 447 15.21 5.83 2.20
C VAL A 447 16.66 5.72 2.73
N VAL A 448 16.88 6.08 3.99
CA VAL A 448 18.08 5.67 4.73
C VAL A 448 17.64 4.59 5.72
N VAL A 449 17.85 3.33 5.35
CA VAL A 449 17.63 2.18 6.24
C VAL A 449 18.99 1.56 6.53
N ASP A 450 19.33 1.41 7.80
CA ASP A 450 20.64 0.90 8.23
C ASP A 450 20.90 -0.50 7.66
N GLY A 451 21.91 -0.62 6.79
CA GLY A 451 22.40 -1.90 6.25
C GLY A 451 21.62 -2.46 5.06
N GLU A 452 20.52 -1.83 4.64
CA GLU A 452 19.73 -2.21 3.48
C GLU A 452 19.79 -1.12 2.38
N SER A 453 19.80 -1.52 1.11
CA SER A 453 19.75 -0.54 0.02
C SER A 453 18.39 0.18 0.02
N SER A 454 18.40 1.49 -0.23
CA SER A 454 17.19 2.30 -0.41
C SER A 454 16.17 1.63 -1.35
N LEU A 455 16.68 1.06 -2.46
CA LEU A 455 15.89 0.37 -3.47
C LEU A 455 15.20 -0.90 -2.94
N SER A 456 15.91 -1.75 -2.18
CA SER A 456 15.33 -3.03 -1.72
C SER A 456 14.29 -2.83 -0.62
N ALA A 457 14.49 -1.86 0.27
CA ALA A 457 13.49 -1.48 1.27
C ALA A 457 12.22 -0.93 0.60
N ARG A 458 12.38 -0.10 -0.45
CA ARG A 458 11.27 0.40 -1.27
C ARG A 458 10.53 -0.72 -2.00
N THR A 459 11.23 -1.57 -2.73
CA THR A 459 10.63 -2.69 -3.47
C THR A 459 9.88 -3.63 -2.53
N ARG A 460 10.34 -3.81 -1.28
CA ARG A 460 9.60 -4.58 -0.26
C ARG A 460 8.24 -3.95 0.05
N VAL A 461 8.18 -2.62 0.25
CA VAL A 461 6.91 -1.90 0.46
C VAL A 461 6.00 -2.03 -0.77
N GLU A 462 6.53 -1.77 -1.95
CA GLU A 462 5.79 -1.83 -3.21
C GLU A 462 5.22 -3.22 -3.45
N LYS A 463 6.01 -4.28 -3.28
CA LYS A 463 5.59 -5.67 -3.50
C LYS A 463 4.58 -6.15 -2.46
N THR A 464 4.81 -5.87 -1.17
CA THR A 464 4.05 -6.51 -0.10
C THR A 464 2.77 -5.74 0.24
N ILE A 465 2.75 -4.43 0.01
CA ILE A 465 1.58 -3.58 0.30
C ILE A 465 0.86 -3.22 -1.00
N PHE A 466 1.49 -2.41 -1.85
CA PHE A 466 0.79 -1.82 -3.01
C PHE A 466 0.46 -2.84 -4.10
N ALA A 467 1.39 -3.71 -4.47
CA ALA A 467 1.18 -4.71 -5.51
C ALA A 467 0.11 -5.74 -5.12
N ARG A 468 0.00 -6.07 -3.82
CA ARG A 468 -1.08 -6.93 -3.32
C ARG A 468 -2.44 -6.29 -3.58
N GLU A 469 -2.59 -5.00 -3.29
CA GLU A 469 -3.84 -4.28 -3.54
C GLU A 469 -4.12 -4.12 -5.04
N ILE A 470 -3.11 -3.74 -5.85
CA ILE A 470 -3.22 -3.63 -7.30
C ILE A 470 -3.72 -4.94 -7.90
N ARG A 471 -3.12 -6.08 -7.52
CA ARG A 471 -3.52 -7.40 -8.01
C ARG A 471 -4.95 -7.73 -7.65
N ASN A 472 -5.42 -7.37 -6.45
CA ASN A 472 -6.80 -7.60 -6.07
C ASN A 472 -7.77 -6.72 -6.87
N ILE A 473 -7.48 -5.43 -7.01
CA ILE A 473 -8.33 -4.46 -7.74
C ILE A 473 -8.47 -4.82 -9.23
N VAL A 474 -7.35 -5.20 -9.86
CA VAL A 474 -7.26 -5.46 -11.31
C VAL A 474 -7.60 -6.92 -11.63
N GLY A 475 -7.06 -7.85 -10.85
CA GLY A 475 -7.11 -9.30 -11.11
C GLY A 475 -8.40 -9.99 -10.69
N CYS A 476 -9.01 -9.56 -9.57
CA CYS A 476 -10.18 -10.22 -8.99
C CYS A 476 -11.52 -9.62 -9.45
N GLU A 477 -12.59 -10.39 -9.28
CA GLU A 477 -13.98 -9.95 -9.38
C GLU A 477 -14.82 -10.65 -8.29
N GLY A 478 -16.07 -10.19 -8.08
CA GLY A 478 -16.98 -10.85 -7.14
C GLY A 478 -16.42 -10.92 -5.71
N GLU A 479 -16.63 -12.05 -5.04
CA GLU A 479 -16.22 -12.24 -3.63
C GLU A 479 -14.69 -12.19 -3.44
N ASP A 480 -13.92 -12.55 -4.48
CA ASP A 480 -12.45 -12.55 -4.42
C ASP A 480 -11.84 -11.14 -4.46
N ARG A 481 -12.63 -10.13 -4.90
CA ARG A 481 -12.22 -8.72 -4.90
C ARG A 481 -12.62 -8.07 -3.58
N ILE A 482 -11.65 -7.80 -2.71
CA ILE A 482 -11.81 -7.21 -1.38
C ILE A 482 -11.37 -5.76 -1.32
N GLU A 483 -10.41 -5.35 -2.16
CA GLU A 483 -9.90 -3.97 -2.22
C GLU A 483 -10.89 -3.10 -3.03
N ARG A 484 -11.85 -2.53 -2.32
CA ARG A 484 -13.01 -1.81 -2.87
C ARG A 484 -13.05 -0.37 -2.39
N HIS A 485 -11.96 0.37 -2.58
CA HIS A 485 -11.83 1.74 -2.08
C HIS A 485 -12.98 2.63 -2.58
N GLU A 486 -13.40 3.54 -1.71
CA GLU A 486 -14.49 4.49 -1.91
C GLU A 486 -14.06 5.85 -1.37
N ARG A 487 -14.49 6.93 -2.04
CA ARG A 487 -14.13 8.30 -1.67
C ARG A 487 -14.87 8.75 -0.41
N PHE A 488 -14.37 9.81 0.23
CA PHE A 488 -14.98 10.36 1.43
C PHE A 488 -16.49 10.63 1.28
N GLU A 489 -16.92 11.18 0.13
CA GLU A 489 -18.33 11.49 -0.13
C GLU A 489 -19.21 10.24 -0.17
N GLY A 490 -18.67 9.11 -0.66
CA GLY A 490 -19.35 7.82 -0.63
C GLY A 490 -19.47 7.30 0.80
N TRP A 491 -18.38 7.31 1.56
CA TRP A 491 -18.36 6.94 2.98
C TRP A 491 -19.31 7.78 3.81
N LYS A 492 -19.29 9.10 3.64
CA LYS A 492 -20.15 10.04 4.35
C LYS A 492 -21.61 9.69 4.18
N ARG A 493 -22.05 9.48 2.94
CA ARG A 493 -23.43 9.11 2.63
C ARG A 493 -23.83 7.81 3.32
N MET A 494 -23.00 6.77 3.23
CA MET A 494 -23.27 5.48 3.85
C MET A 494 -23.35 5.58 5.37
N LEU A 495 -22.43 6.30 6.00
CA LEU A 495 -22.40 6.50 7.45
C LEU A 495 -23.61 7.30 7.95
N GLU A 496 -24.00 8.35 7.24
CA GLU A 496 -25.18 9.16 7.57
C GLU A 496 -26.48 8.36 7.44
N GLU A 497 -26.63 7.56 6.38
CA GLU A 497 -27.75 6.63 6.20
C GLU A 497 -27.85 5.61 7.34
N GLU A 498 -26.71 5.23 7.91
CA GLU A 498 -26.57 4.26 8.98
C GLU A 498 -26.58 4.90 10.38
N GLY A 499 -27.00 6.16 10.49
CA GLY A 499 -27.28 6.84 11.76
C GLY A 499 -26.05 7.42 12.46
N PHE A 500 -24.94 7.57 11.74
CA PHE A 500 -23.78 8.31 12.20
C PHE A 500 -23.84 9.78 11.76
N ARG A 501 -23.12 10.62 12.48
CA ARG A 501 -22.93 12.04 12.17
C ARG A 501 -21.45 12.36 12.20
N ASN A 502 -20.98 13.07 11.18
CA ASN A 502 -19.62 13.59 11.12
C ASN A 502 -19.41 14.62 12.26
N ARG A 503 -18.33 14.45 13.04
CA ARG A 503 -17.97 15.35 14.15
C ARG A 503 -17.06 16.50 13.73
N GLY A 504 -16.50 16.42 12.54
CA GLY A 504 -15.39 17.21 12.08
C GLY A 504 -14.07 16.89 12.78
N MET A 505 -12.99 17.36 12.18
CA MET A 505 -11.63 17.27 12.67
C MET A 505 -11.22 18.60 13.29
N SER A 506 -10.54 18.53 14.43
CA SER A 506 -10.13 19.73 15.17
C SER A 506 -9.01 20.49 14.45
N GLN A 507 -8.95 21.81 14.67
CA GLN A 507 -7.83 22.63 14.15
C GLN A 507 -6.47 22.16 14.68
N ARG A 508 -6.44 21.48 15.85
CA ARG A 508 -5.23 20.87 16.41
C ARG A 508 -4.75 19.71 15.54
N ALA A 509 -5.66 18.82 15.13
CA ALA A 509 -5.34 17.70 14.23
C ALA A 509 -4.76 18.19 12.90
N ILE A 510 -5.36 19.23 12.32
CA ILE A 510 -4.88 19.86 11.08
C ILE A 510 -3.45 20.40 11.25
N VAL A 511 -3.17 21.11 12.35
CA VAL A 511 -1.84 21.67 12.60
C VAL A 511 -0.82 20.56 12.82
N GLN A 512 -1.17 19.50 13.56
CA GLN A 512 -0.28 18.36 13.78
C GLN A 512 0.01 17.61 12.48
N ALA A 513 -0.99 17.41 11.62
CA ALA A 513 -0.81 16.80 10.31
C ALA A 513 0.15 17.62 9.43
N LYS A 514 0.04 18.95 9.43
CA LYS A 514 0.97 19.82 8.70
C LYS A 514 2.39 19.76 9.26
N LEU A 515 2.54 19.83 10.59
CA LEU A 515 3.85 19.71 11.24
C LEU A 515 4.51 18.35 11.00
N LEU A 516 3.72 17.29 10.87
CA LEU A 516 4.22 15.97 10.50
C LEU A 516 4.86 16.00 9.11
N LEU A 517 4.25 16.64 8.11
CA LEU A 517 4.81 16.72 6.76
C LEU A 517 6.15 17.44 6.71
N GLU A 518 6.31 18.51 7.52
CA GLU A 518 7.59 19.22 7.65
C GLU A 518 8.73 18.31 8.14
N MET A 519 8.43 17.19 8.81
CA MET A 519 9.44 16.22 9.25
C MET A 519 9.95 15.30 8.13
N PHE A 520 9.18 15.11 7.06
CA PHE A 520 9.54 14.24 5.93
C PHE A 520 10.24 15.00 4.79
N LEU A 521 10.33 16.33 4.86
CA LEU A 521 11.07 17.19 3.93
C LEU A 521 10.71 16.97 2.45
N CYS A 522 9.48 16.59 2.16
CA CYS A 522 8.99 16.28 0.82
C CYS A 522 7.80 17.21 0.51
N PRO A 523 8.04 18.33 -0.20
CA PRO A 523 7.05 19.41 -0.38
C PRO A 523 5.84 19.01 -1.23
N GLU A 524 5.92 17.90 -1.96
CA GLU A 524 4.85 17.37 -2.81
C GLU A 524 3.70 16.77 -1.98
N TYR A 525 3.96 16.37 -0.74
CA TYR A 525 2.86 16.00 0.18
C TYR A 525 2.11 17.25 0.63
N ARG A 526 0.78 17.14 0.67
CA ARG A 526 -0.11 18.21 1.13
C ARG A 526 -1.19 17.69 2.08
N ILE A 527 -1.72 18.63 2.86
CA ILE A 527 -2.89 18.41 3.72
C ILE A 527 -4.05 19.25 3.20
N ASP A 528 -5.06 18.57 2.66
CA ASP A 528 -6.32 19.16 2.24
C ASP A 528 -7.37 19.04 3.35
N LYS A 529 -8.23 20.06 3.44
CA LYS A 529 -9.36 20.09 4.37
C LYS A 529 -10.63 19.82 3.59
N LEU A 530 -11.44 18.88 4.06
CA LEU A 530 -12.78 18.67 3.50
C LEU A 530 -13.73 19.63 4.20
N GLU A 531 -14.19 20.64 3.46
CA GLU A 531 -15.09 21.67 3.98
C GLU A 531 -16.52 21.14 4.10
N GLY A 532 -17.15 21.39 5.24
CA GLY A 532 -18.56 21.14 5.46
C GLY A 532 -19.20 22.18 6.34
N LYS A 533 -20.45 21.91 6.73
CA LYS A 533 -21.24 22.81 7.57
C LYS A 533 -21.54 22.14 8.89
N ASP A 534 -21.47 22.92 9.98
CA ASP A 534 -21.88 22.46 11.29
C ASP A 534 -23.38 22.12 11.35
N GLU A 535 -23.81 21.49 12.44
CA GLU A 535 -25.18 20.98 12.65
C GLU A 535 -26.28 22.04 12.44
N ASN A 536 -25.93 23.32 12.57
CA ASN A 536 -26.85 24.45 12.44
C ASN A 536 -26.73 25.16 11.07
N GLY A 537 -25.91 24.64 10.15
CA GLY A 537 -25.63 25.23 8.83
C GLY A 537 -24.94 26.59 8.91
N SER A 538 -24.35 26.91 10.06
CA SER A 538 -24.00 28.27 10.49
C SER A 538 -22.50 28.55 10.56
N ARG A 539 -21.66 27.51 10.69
CA ARG A 539 -20.20 27.61 10.63
C ARG A 539 -19.60 26.56 9.72
N GLU A 540 -18.58 26.96 8.99
CA GLU A 540 -17.69 26.05 8.29
C GLU A 540 -16.99 25.14 9.31
N CYS A 541 -17.05 23.84 9.07
CA CYS A 541 -16.31 22.83 9.81
C CYS A 541 -15.44 22.02 8.83
N CYS A 542 -14.39 21.39 9.36
CA CYS A 542 -13.52 20.49 8.60
C CYS A 542 -14.06 19.07 8.79
N GLU A 543 -14.82 18.51 7.85
CA GLU A 543 -15.45 17.19 7.99
C GLU A 543 -14.44 16.03 7.96
N GLY A 544 -13.30 16.26 7.32
CA GLY A 544 -12.19 15.33 7.23
C GLY A 544 -10.91 16.06 6.86
N ILE A 545 -9.79 15.36 7.01
CA ILE A 545 -8.46 15.82 6.59
C ILE A 545 -7.92 14.78 5.61
N THR A 546 -7.46 15.21 4.45
CA THR A 546 -6.93 14.35 3.41
C THR A 546 -5.44 14.61 3.22
N LEU A 547 -4.65 13.55 3.29
CA LEU A 547 -3.27 13.56 2.81
C LEU A 547 -3.29 13.35 1.30
N GLY A 548 -2.62 14.24 0.58
CA GLY A 548 -2.44 14.13 -0.86
C GLY A 548 -0.97 14.16 -1.26
N TRP A 549 -0.70 13.67 -2.47
CA TRP A 549 0.55 13.81 -3.20
C TRP A 549 0.29 14.63 -4.45
N LEU A 550 0.99 15.76 -4.63
CA LEU A 550 0.78 16.71 -5.73
C LEU A 550 -0.68 17.19 -5.84
N ASP A 551 -1.46 16.70 -6.78
CA ASP A 551 -2.90 16.91 -6.94
C ASP A 551 -3.74 15.67 -6.61
N GLN A 552 -3.14 14.48 -6.55
CA GLN A 552 -3.80 13.22 -6.21
C GLN A 552 -4.04 13.10 -4.70
N PRO A 553 -5.31 13.01 -4.22
CA PRO A 553 -5.58 12.66 -2.84
C PRO A 553 -5.27 11.17 -2.59
N LEU A 554 -4.73 10.85 -1.41
CA LEU A 554 -4.30 9.50 -1.06
C LEU A 554 -5.17 8.88 0.04
N VAL A 555 -5.20 9.51 1.21
CA VAL A 555 -5.85 8.94 2.40
C VAL A 555 -6.60 10.01 3.16
N THR A 556 -7.85 9.74 3.54
CA THR A 556 -8.70 10.65 4.30
C THR A 556 -8.96 10.14 5.71
N VAL A 557 -8.82 11.03 6.69
CA VAL A 557 -9.16 10.79 8.09
C VAL A 557 -10.41 11.58 8.45
N SER A 558 -11.37 10.91 9.09
CA SER A 558 -12.62 11.51 9.55
C SER A 558 -13.08 10.93 10.88
N ALA A 559 -13.90 11.69 11.60
CA ALA A 559 -14.40 11.32 12.93
C ALA A 559 -15.92 11.39 12.99
N TRP A 560 -16.54 10.36 13.58
CA TRP A 560 -17.99 10.16 13.57
C TRP A 560 -18.54 9.86 14.95
N SER A 561 -19.83 10.10 15.16
CA SER A 561 -20.56 9.70 16.37
C SER A 561 -21.99 9.29 16.04
N LEU A 562 -22.65 8.59 16.96
CA LEU A 562 -24.05 8.23 16.79
C LEU A 562 -24.95 9.46 16.91
N ILE A 563 -25.95 9.55 16.03
CA ILE A 563 -27.07 10.48 16.22
C ILE A 563 -27.84 10.01 17.46
N ARG A 564 -27.94 10.89 18.47
CA ARG A 564 -28.59 10.62 19.75
C ARG A 564 -30.11 10.81 19.71
#